data_AF-A0A0T5YX96-F1
#
_entry.id   AF-A0A0T5YX96-F1
#
_cell.length_a   1.000
_cell.length_b   1.000
_cell.length_c   1.000
_cell.angle_alpha   90.00
_cell.angle_beta   90.00
_cell.angle_gamma   90.00
#
_symmetry.space_group_name_H-M   'P 1'
#
loop_
_entity.id
_entity.type
_entity.pdbx_description
1 polymer ?
#
loop_
_entity_poly.entity_id
_entity_poly.type
_entity_poly.pdbx_seq_one_letter_code
_entity_poly.pdbx_strand_id
1 'polypeptide(L)'
;MKSLLIICLFASLTCCAQTPTRPPAADRSITPRMVVDTGEQYLSHQVEWGGVIVESRNLRQNSELQVLAYPLDTAARPDLDQPPNGRFIVVSPGYLENVDYAKGRQVTLSGRISALRPGKVGEADYLFPVVDSSEIELWPEQSRGGVTPRFNFGISGGSGGRIRTGVGVGIQF
;
A
#
# COMPACT_ATOMS: atom_id res chain seq x y z
N MET A 1 -24.00 -47.11 20.49
CA MET A 1 -22.59 -47.25 20.07
C MET A 1 -22.27 -46.67 18.69
N LYS A 2 -23.22 -46.53 17.76
CA LYS A 2 -23.00 -45.90 16.43
C LYS A 2 -22.97 -44.36 16.44
N SER A 3 -23.64 -43.73 17.42
CA SER A 3 -23.72 -42.26 17.53
C SER A 3 -22.46 -41.59 18.08
N LEU A 4 -21.52 -42.36 18.65
CA LEU A 4 -20.31 -41.84 19.28
C LEU A 4 -19.15 -41.67 18.27
N LEU A 5 -19.25 -42.32 17.10
CA LEU A 5 -18.26 -42.25 16.03
C LEU A 5 -18.44 -41.02 15.12
N ILE A 6 -19.61 -40.38 15.16
CA ILE A 6 -19.95 -39.22 14.32
C ILE A 6 -19.41 -37.92 14.92
N ILE A 7 -19.21 -37.85 16.24
CA ILE A 7 -18.74 -36.64 16.92
C ILE A 7 -17.23 -36.43 16.72
N CYS A 8 -16.44 -37.50 16.59
CA CYS A 8 -15.00 -37.38 16.29
C CYS A 8 -14.69 -36.95 14.86
N LEU A 9 -15.63 -37.11 13.91
CA LEU A 9 -15.41 -36.71 12.51
C LEU A 9 -15.59 -35.21 12.27
N PHE A 10 -16.26 -34.50 13.18
CA PHE A 10 -16.50 -33.06 13.08
C PHE A 10 -15.42 -32.19 13.76
N ALA A 11 -14.49 -32.79 14.51
CA ALA A 11 -13.48 -32.05 15.28
C ALA A 11 -12.22 -31.66 14.46
N SER A 12 -12.16 -32.01 13.17
CA SER A 12 -10.94 -31.90 12.36
C SER A 12 -10.81 -30.62 11.52
N LEU A 13 -11.75 -29.67 11.59
CA LEU A 13 -11.78 -28.49 10.72
C LEU A 13 -11.53 -27.14 11.42
N THR A 14 -10.76 -27.11 12.49
CA THR A 14 -10.09 -25.86 12.89
C THR A 14 -8.89 -25.62 11.98
N CYS A 15 -9.17 -25.29 10.72
CA CYS A 15 -8.17 -24.67 9.85
C CYS A 15 -7.96 -23.26 10.38
N CYS A 16 -6.84 -23.04 11.07
CA CYS A 16 -6.38 -21.70 11.37
C CYS A 16 -6.11 -21.02 10.03
N ALA A 17 -7.09 -20.25 9.53
CA ALA A 17 -6.86 -19.28 8.48
C ALA A 17 -5.90 -18.23 9.05
N GLN A 18 -4.60 -18.53 9.00
CA GLN A 18 -3.55 -17.57 9.32
C GLN A 18 -3.65 -16.48 8.26
N THR A 19 -4.13 -15.31 8.67
CA THR A 19 -4.10 -14.12 7.83
C THR A 19 -2.67 -13.97 7.30
N PRO A 20 -2.45 -13.92 5.97
CA PRO A 20 -1.10 -13.82 5.42
C PRO A 20 -0.53 -12.46 5.82
N THR A 21 0.21 -12.44 6.92
CA THR A 21 0.89 -11.25 7.43
C THR A 21 2.24 -11.20 6.74
N ARG A 22 2.51 -10.12 5.99
CA ARG A 22 3.79 -9.93 5.31
C ARG A 22 4.86 -9.68 6.39
N PRO A 23 5.93 -10.50 6.50
CA PRO A 23 6.99 -10.21 7.43
C PRO A 23 7.65 -8.87 7.05
N PRO A 24 8.04 -8.03 8.03
CA PRO A 24 8.68 -6.76 7.73
C PRO A 24 10.01 -7.00 7.01
N ALA A 25 10.27 -6.22 5.96
CA ALA A 25 11.50 -6.31 5.19
C ALA A 25 12.70 -5.69 5.93
N ALA A 26 12.43 -4.75 6.84
CA ALA A 26 13.43 -4.07 7.68
C ALA A 26 12.77 -3.46 8.93
N ASP A 27 13.51 -2.68 9.71
CA ASP A 27 13.00 -2.08 10.96
C ASP A 27 11.93 -1.00 10.67
N ARG A 28 10.77 -1.14 11.33
CA ARG A 28 9.65 -0.18 11.27
C ARG A 28 9.53 0.69 12.52
N SER A 29 10.31 0.41 13.56
CA SER A 29 10.27 1.13 14.84
C SER A 29 10.96 2.50 14.76
N ILE A 30 11.95 2.62 13.87
CA ILE A 30 12.62 3.88 13.58
C ILE A 30 11.73 4.67 12.62
N THR A 31 11.29 5.87 13.01
CA THR A 31 10.48 6.74 12.14
C THR A 31 11.32 7.85 11.51
N PRO A 32 10.91 8.42 10.36
CA PRO A 32 11.64 9.55 9.75
C PRO A 32 11.81 10.73 10.70
N ARG A 33 10.77 11.09 11.48
CA ARG A 33 10.87 12.16 12.48
C ARG A 33 11.94 11.85 13.53
N MET A 34 12.00 10.62 14.04
CA MET A 34 13.04 10.25 15.02
C MET A 34 14.46 10.40 14.47
N VAL A 35 14.68 10.08 13.20
CA VAL A 35 15.99 10.26 12.55
C VAL A 35 16.36 11.74 12.46
N VAL A 36 15.38 12.61 12.20
CA VAL A 36 15.62 14.06 12.20
C VAL A 36 15.95 14.57 13.61
N ASP A 37 15.21 14.11 14.62
CA ASP A 37 15.37 14.59 16.00
C ASP A 37 16.68 14.10 16.66
N THR A 38 17.18 12.93 16.26
CA THR A 38 18.41 12.32 16.79
C THR A 38 19.64 12.59 15.91
N GLY A 39 19.44 13.11 14.71
CA GLY A 39 20.50 13.39 13.75
C GLY A 39 21.09 12.11 13.16
N GLU A 40 22.43 12.02 13.15
CA GLU A 40 23.14 10.99 12.38
C GLU A 40 23.19 9.60 13.04
N GLN A 41 22.57 9.42 14.22
CA GLN A 41 22.60 8.16 14.97
C GLN A 41 22.11 6.96 14.15
N TYR A 42 21.10 7.16 13.30
CA TYR A 42 20.49 6.10 12.50
C TYR A 42 21.04 6.00 11.07
N LEU A 43 22.12 6.71 10.74
CA LEU A 43 22.77 6.50 9.45
C LEU A 43 23.17 5.03 9.28
N SER A 44 23.13 4.57 8.03
CA SER A 44 23.37 3.18 7.63
C SER A 44 22.40 2.12 8.17
N HIS A 45 21.38 2.48 8.94
CA HIS A 45 20.35 1.53 9.38
C HIS A 45 19.41 1.18 8.22
N GLN A 46 18.98 -0.09 8.20
CA GLN A 46 17.95 -0.58 7.29
C GLN A 46 16.57 -0.30 7.87
N VAL A 47 15.72 0.35 7.10
CA VAL A 47 14.37 0.74 7.51
C VAL A 47 13.34 0.33 6.47
N GLU A 48 12.12 0.04 6.93
CA GLU A 48 10.96 -0.15 6.07
C GLU A 48 9.94 0.95 6.36
N TRP A 49 9.80 1.87 5.41
CA TRP A 49 8.93 3.02 5.53
C TRP A 49 7.92 3.04 4.39
N GLY A 50 6.81 3.71 4.60
CA GLY A 50 5.87 3.98 3.53
C GLY A 50 5.08 5.23 3.79
N GLY A 51 4.33 5.62 2.78
CA GLY A 51 3.57 6.85 2.84
C GLY A 51 2.99 7.23 1.50
N VAL A 52 2.71 8.52 1.37
CA VAL A 52 2.13 9.12 0.16
C VAL A 52 3.20 9.95 -0.55
N ILE A 53 3.38 9.72 -1.84
CA ILE A 53 4.28 10.52 -2.68
C ILE A 53 3.77 11.96 -2.72
N VAL A 54 4.61 12.91 -2.33
CA VAL A 54 4.31 14.35 -2.42
C VAL A 54 4.96 15.01 -3.62
N GLU A 55 6.09 14.49 -4.07
CA GLU A 55 6.85 14.95 -5.24
C GLU A 55 7.66 13.78 -5.82
N SER A 56 7.77 13.73 -7.16
CA SER A 56 8.64 12.81 -7.88
C SER A 56 9.54 13.61 -8.81
N ARG A 57 10.83 13.28 -8.83
CA ARG A 57 11.82 13.93 -9.68
C ARG A 57 12.78 12.92 -10.27
N ASN A 58 12.85 12.88 -11.60
CA ASN A 58 13.85 12.10 -12.30
C ASN A 58 15.10 12.94 -12.58
N LEU A 59 16.24 12.43 -12.15
CA LEU A 59 17.55 13.01 -12.39
C LEU A 59 18.26 12.24 -13.51
N ARG A 60 19.49 12.64 -13.85
CA ARG A 60 20.25 12.01 -14.95
C ARG A 60 20.57 10.54 -14.71
N GLN A 61 20.71 10.10 -13.46
CA GLN A 61 21.18 8.75 -13.11
C GLN A 61 20.27 8.00 -12.13
N ASN A 62 19.38 8.72 -11.45
CA ASN A 62 18.53 8.20 -10.39
C ASN A 62 17.21 8.96 -10.35
N SER A 63 16.27 8.43 -9.58
CA SER A 63 14.97 9.03 -9.34
C SER A 63 14.81 9.31 -7.86
N GLU A 64 14.25 10.46 -7.55
CA GLU A 64 14.01 10.90 -6.18
C GLU A 64 12.50 11.03 -5.93
N LEU A 65 12.01 10.34 -4.91
CA LEU A 65 10.64 10.50 -4.42
C LEU A 65 10.69 11.19 -3.06
N GLN A 66 9.95 12.28 -2.90
CA GLN A 66 9.64 12.80 -1.57
C GLN A 66 8.35 12.16 -1.10
N VAL A 67 8.39 11.60 0.11
CA VAL A 67 7.27 10.84 0.68
C VAL A 67 6.89 11.44 2.03
N LEU A 68 5.59 11.68 2.22
CA LEU A 68 5.01 11.95 3.55
C LEU A 68 4.74 10.62 4.22
N ALA A 69 5.47 10.32 5.28
CA ALA A 69 5.48 9.02 5.92
C ALA A 69 4.27 8.80 6.84
N TYR A 70 3.74 7.58 6.82
CA TYR A 70 2.68 7.11 7.69
C TYR A 70 3.11 5.79 8.34
N PRO A 71 2.58 5.44 9.52
CA PRO A 71 2.70 4.09 10.06
C PRO A 71 2.23 3.04 9.04
N LEU A 72 2.88 1.88 9.04
CA LEU A 72 2.50 0.77 8.17
C LEU A 72 1.57 -0.20 8.90
N ASP A 73 0.56 -0.70 8.20
CA ASP A 73 -0.31 -1.77 8.69
C ASP A 73 0.37 -3.16 8.62
N THR A 74 -0.38 -4.20 8.96
CA THR A 74 0.08 -5.60 8.92
C THR A 74 0.39 -6.10 7.51
N ALA A 75 -0.16 -5.46 6.47
CA ALA A 75 0.14 -5.73 5.06
C ALA A 75 1.32 -4.88 4.55
N ALA A 76 1.96 -4.09 5.41
CA ALA A 76 2.98 -3.10 5.06
C ALA A 76 2.45 -1.91 4.25
N ARG A 77 1.13 -1.69 4.25
CA ARG A 77 0.51 -0.56 3.55
C ARG A 77 0.52 0.68 4.45
N PRO A 78 0.71 1.89 3.89
CA PRO A 78 0.58 3.12 4.67
C PRO A 78 -0.83 3.28 5.23
N ASP A 79 -0.94 3.35 6.55
CA ASP A 79 -2.18 3.58 7.29
C ASP A 79 -2.47 5.09 7.34
N LEU A 80 -3.37 5.54 6.46
CA LEU A 80 -3.74 6.95 6.32
C LEU A 80 -4.73 7.43 7.39
N ASP A 81 -5.27 6.52 8.21
CA ASP A 81 -6.13 6.88 9.34
C ASP A 81 -5.29 7.32 10.56
N GLN A 82 -3.98 7.07 10.52
CA GLN A 82 -3.02 7.49 11.52
C GLN A 82 -2.31 8.81 11.13
N PRO A 83 -1.83 9.59 12.11
CA PRO A 83 -1.11 10.82 11.82
C PRO A 83 0.24 10.53 11.12
N PRO A 84 0.67 11.40 10.18
CA PRO A 84 1.96 11.25 9.52
C PRO A 84 3.13 11.44 10.49
N ASN A 85 4.20 10.68 10.30
CA ASN A 85 5.35 10.61 11.21
C ASN A 85 6.66 11.16 10.61
N GLY A 86 6.55 12.09 9.66
CA GLY A 86 7.68 12.82 9.08
C GLY A 86 7.68 12.79 7.56
N ARG A 87 8.77 13.29 6.96
CA ARG A 87 9.01 13.23 5.52
C ARG A 87 10.39 12.70 5.26
N PHE A 88 10.57 12.02 4.15
CA PHE A 88 11.85 11.49 3.75
C PHE A 88 11.99 11.49 2.23
N ILE A 89 13.22 11.37 1.77
CA ILE A 89 13.57 11.26 0.35
C ILE A 89 13.99 9.82 0.08
N VAL A 90 13.46 9.26 -0.99
CA VAL A 90 13.83 7.96 -1.53
C VAL A 90 14.70 8.19 -2.74
N VAL A 91 15.87 7.58 -2.78
CA VAL A 91 16.74 7.59 -3.96
C VAL A 91 16.73 6.18 -4.55
N SER A 92 16.19 6.07 -5.76
CA SER A 92 16.14 4.83 -6.51
C SER A 92 17.11 4.87 -7.70
N PRO A 93 17.93 3.84 -7.95
CA PRO A 93 18.79 3.80 -9.11
C PRO A 93 17.96 3.70 -10.40
N GLY A 94 18.35 4.47 -11.41
CA GLY A 94 17.64 4.50 -12.69
C GLY A 94 16.41 5.40 -12.69
N TYR A 95 15.54 5.18 -13.67
CA TYR A 95 14.39 6.03 -13.96
C TYR A 95 13.09 5.37 -13.47
N LEU A 96 12.36 6.06 -12.59
CA LEU A 96 11.01 5.69 -12.20
C LEU A 96 10.02 6.42 -13.11
N GLU A 97 9.08 5.68 -13.70
CA GLU A 97 8.09 6.29 -14.59
C GLU A 97 7.17 7.22 -13.79
N ASN A 98 7.22 8.53 -14.06
CA ASN A 98 6.54 9.53 -13.24
C ASN A 98 5.02 9.38 -13.25
N VAL A 99 4.46 8.78 -14.29
CA VAL A 99 3.03 8.48 -14.39
C VAL A 99 2.62 7.44 -13.35
N ASP A 100 3.47 6.45 -13.10
CA ASP A 100 3.21 5.41 -12.10
C ASP A 100 3.48 5.95 -10.68
N TYR A 101 4.57 6.68 -10.50
CA TYR A 101 5.00 7.27 -9.22
C TYR A 101 4.50 8.71 -9.04
N ALA A 102 3.26 8.96 -9.46
CA ALA A 102 2.66 10.28 -9.38
C ALA A 102 2.40 10.71 -7.92
N LYS A 103 2.26 12.03 -7.72
CA LYS A 103 1.82 12.61 -6.43
C LYS A 103 0.48 12.01 -6.00
N GLY A 104 0.37 11.64 -4.72
CA GLY A 104 -0.82 11.03 -4.14
C GLY A 104 -0.81 9.50 -4.15
N ARG A 105 0.12 8.87 -4.87
CA ARG A 105 0.28 7.41 -4.83
C ARG A 105 0.85 6.95 -3.49
N GLN A 106 0.37 5.81 -3.02
CA GLN A 106 0.88 5.16 -1.82
C GLN A 106 2.05 4.24 -2.19
N VAL A 107 3.13 4.34 -1.43
CA VAL A 107 4.32 3.51 -1.60
C VAL A 107 4.79 2.96 -0.27
N THR A 108 5.38 1.79 -0.32
CA THR A 108 6.18 1.20 0.76
C THR A 108 7.55 0.88 0.19
N LEU A 109 8.60 1.04 0.98
CA LEU A 109 9.95 0.75 0.55
C LEU A 109 10.80 0.26 1.71
N SER A 110 11.82 -0.50 1.35
CA SER A 110 12.88 -0.90 2.25
C SER A 110 14.21 -0.36 1.73
N GLY A 111 15.07 0.08 2.64
CA GLY A 111 16.35 0.62 2.24
C GLY A 111 17.16 1.18 3.40
N ARG A 112 18.35 1.65 3.05
CA ARG A 112 19.33 2.13 4.02
C ARG A 112 19.25 3.65 4.13
N ILE A 113 19.20 4.17 5.35
CA ILE A 113 19.33 5.61 5.59
C ILE A 113 20.76 6.03 5.22
N SER A 114 20.90 6.82 4.16
CA SER A 114 22.20 7.18 3.57
C SER A 114 22.69 8.56 3.98
N ALA A 115 21.77 9.50 4.22
CA ALA A 115 22.11 10.87 4.60
C ALA A 115 20.95 11.60 5.29
N LEU A 116 21.26 12.76 5.85
CA LEU A 116 20.28 13.81 6.19
C LEU A 116 20.51 14.99 5.23
N ARG A 117 19.49 15.36 4.47
CA ARG A 117 19.58 16.41 3.45
C ARG A 117 18.71 17.61 3.82
N PRO A 118 19.28 18.83 3.93
CA PRO A 118 18.47 20.02 4.13
C PRO A 118 17.63 20.31 2.89
N GLY A 119 16.42 20.80 3.10
CA GLY A 119 15.50 21.20 2.05
C GLY A 119 14.37 22.04 2.63
N LYS A 120 13.25 22.12 1.90
CA LYS A 120 12.10 22.92 2.30
C LYS A 120 10.80 22.16 2.22
N VAL A 121 9.89 22.47 3.14
CA VAL A 121 8.47 22.09 3.06
C VAL A 121 7.67 23.38 2.99
N GLY A 122 7.20 23.73 1.79
CA GLY A 122 6.72 25.08 1.53
C GLY A 122 7.89 26.06 1.69
N GLU A 123 7.77 27.00 2.62
CA GLU A 123 8.82 28.00 2.88
C GLU A 123 9.72 27.64 4.06
N ALA A 124 9.29 26.70 4.90
CA ALA A 124 10.00 26.29 6.12
C ALA A 124 11.17 25.37 5.80
N ASP A 125 12.31 25.60 6.46
CA ASP A 125 13.46 24.72 6.38
C ASP A 125 13.14 23.38 7.05
N TYR A 126 13.58 22.29 6.42
CA TYR A 126 13.32 20.93 6.87
C TYR A 126 14.53 20.05 6.58
N LEU A 127 14.83 19.12 7.47
CA LEU A 127 15.88 18.13 7.29
C LEU A 127 15.24 16.79 6.89
N PHE A 128 15.58 16.28 5.71
CA PHE A 128 15.03 15.03 5.19
C PHE A 128 16.01 13.88 5.42
N PRO A 129 15.60 12.80 6.09
CA PRO A 129 16.27 11.52 5.95
C PRO A 129 16.22 11.08 4.49
N VAL A 130 17.37 10.68 3.97
CA VAL A 130 17.51 10.12 2.62
C VAL A 130 17.69 8.62 2.76
N VAL A 131 16.90 7.86 2.02
CA VAL A 131 16.95 6.40 1.98
C VAL A 131 17.34 5.97 0.59
N ASP A 132 18.44 5.25 0.48
CA ASP A 132 18.80 4.54 -0.75
C ASP A 132 17.91 3.28 -0.81
N SER A 133 16.91 3.30 -1.70
CA SER A 133 15.92 2.21 -1.77
C SER A 133 16.53 0.96 -2.35
N SER A 134 16.30 -0.17 -1.68
CA SER A 134 16.58 -1.49 -2.23
C SER A 134 15.36 -2.04 -2.96
N GLU A 135 14.16 -1.77 -2.43
CA GLU A 135 12.89 -2.21 -3.01
C GLU A 135 11.83 -1.12 -2.81
N ILE A 136 11.01 -0.88 -3.84
CA ILE A 136 9.86 0.03 -3.77
C ILE A 136 8.63 -0.73 -4.25
N GLU A 137 7.62 -0.79 -3.39
CA GLU A 137 6.31 -1.34 -3.65
C GLU A 137 5.32 -0.19 -3.87
N LEU A 138 4.73 -0.14 -5.07
CA LEU A 138 3.71 0.82 -5.44
C LEU A 138 2.32 0.19 -5.23
N TRP A 139 1.53 0.77 -4.33
CA TRP A 139 0.19 0.26 -4.06
C TRP A 139 -0.76 0.59 -5.22
N PRO A 140 -1.71 -0.32 -5.54
CA PRO A 140 -2.75 -0.04 -6.52
C PRO A 140 -3.61 1.13 -6.05
N GLU A 141 -4.01 1.96 -7.00
CA GLU A 141 -4.95 3.03 -6.72
C GLU A 141 -6.25 2.41 -6.21
N GLN A 142 -6.77 2.93 -5.09
CA GLN A 142 -8.11 2.56 -4.66
C GLN A 142 -9.07 3.18 -5.67
N SER A 143 -9.46 2.43 -6.70
CA SER A 143 -10.55 2.84 -7.57
C SER A 143 -11.76 3.10 -6.66
N ARG A 144 -12.13 4.37 -6.47
CA ARG A 144 -13.40 4.72 -5.85
C ARG A 144 -14.50 4.19 -6.77
N GLY A 145 -14.99 3.00 -6.45
CA GLY A 145 -16.06 2.36 -7.20
C GLY A 145 -15.60 1.78 -8.54
N GLY A 146 -14.86 0.68 -8.50
CA GLY A 146 -14.97 -0.29 -9.59
C GLY A 146 -16.44 -0.69 -9.68
N VAL A 147 -17.11 -0.31 -10.77
CA VAL A 147 -18.42 -0.87 -11.14
C VAL A 147 -18.19 -2.37 -11.25
N THR A 148 -18.50 -3.11 -10.20
CA THR A 148 -18.61 -4.57 -10.32
C THR A 148 -19.86 -4.79 -11.16
N PRO A 149 -19.75 -5.29 -12.40
CA PRO A 149 -20.95 -5.65 -13.14
C PRO A 149 -21.58 -6.82 -12.38
N ARG A 150 -22.63 -6.54 -11.62
CA ARG A 150 -23.44 -7.56 -10.96
C ARG A 150 -24.27 -8.26 -12.04
N PHE A 151 -23.71 -9.32 -12.61
CA PHE A 151 -24.50 -10.25 -13.42
C PHE A 151 -25.29 -11.16 -12.48
N ASN A 152 -26.58 -10.86 -12.31
CA ASN A 152 -27.48 -11.73 -11.58
C ASN A 152 -28.12 -12.70 -12.57
N PHE A 153 -27.65 -13.95 -12.60
CA PHE A 153 -28.31 -15.03 -13.34
C PHE A 153 -29.42 -15.63 -12.48
N GLY A 154 -30.65 -15.13 -12.65
CA GLY A 154 -31.84 -15.74 -12.06
C GLY A 154 -32.34 -16.89 -12.94
N ILE A 155 -32.28 -18.12 -12.44
CA ILE A 155 -33.02 -19.24 -13.02
C ILE A 155 -34.42 -19.22 -12.40
N SER A 156 -35.37 -18.56 -13.05
CA SER A 156 -36.78 -18.64 -12.67
C SER A 156 -37.40 -19.90 -13.25
N GLY A 157 -37.62 -20.91 -12.41
CA GLY A 157 -38.51 -22.04 -12.73
C GLY A 157 -39.96 -21.55 -12.67
N GLY A 158 -40.52 -21.18 -13.82
CA GLY A 158 -41.91 -20.76 -13.96
C GLY A 158 -42.58 -21.49 -15.12
N SER A 159 -43.42 -22.47 -14.80
CA SER A 159 -44.34 -23.12 -15.73
C SER A 159 -45.47 -22.15 -16.07
N GLY A 160 -45.45 -21.57 -17.28
CA GLY A 160 -46.62 -20.88 -17.82
C GLY A 160 -46.33 -19.76 -18.81
N GLY A 161 -46.52 -20.06 -20.10
CA GLY A 161 -47.22 -19.19 -21.06
C GLY A 161 -46.65 -17.80 -21.40
N ARG A 162 -46.32 -17.64 -22.70
CA ARG A 162 -46.16 -16.40 -23.48
C ARG A 162 -44.80 -15.71 -23.39
N ILE A 163 -43.91 -16.15 -24.30
CA ILE A 163 -42.65 -15.50 -24.66
C ILE A 163 -42.97 -14.13 -25.29
N ARG A 164 -42.54 -13.04 -24.64
CA ARG A 164 -42.33 -11.75 -25.28
C ARG A 164 -41.02 -11.17 -24.76
N THR A 165 -39.92 -11.58 -25.39
CA THR A 165 -38.56 -11.10 -25.10
C THR A 165 -38.45 -9.66 -25.60
N GLY A 166 -38.46 -8.70 -24.68
CA GLY A 166 -38.07 -7.32 -24.95
C GLY A 166 -36.69 -7.07 -24.35
N VAL A 167 -35.69 -6.86 -25.20
CA VAL A 167 -34.38 -6.35 -24.79
C VAL A 167 -34.44 -4.83 -24.93
N GLY A 168 -34.44 -4.11 -23.81
CA GLY A 168 -34.32 -2.65 -23.79
C GLY A 168 -32.87 -2.27 -23.53
N VAL A 169 -32.22 -1.65 -24.51
CA VAL A 169 -30.93 -0.97 -24.34
C VAL A 169 -31.22 0.52 -24.20
N GLY A 170 -30.95 1.08 -23.02
CA GLY A 170 -30.98 2.52 -22.78
C GLY A 170 -29.54 3.03 -22.63
N ILE A 171 -29.15 3.95 -23.51
CA ILE A 171 -27.95 4.79 -23.38
C ILE A 171 -28.44 6.19 -23.07
N GLN A 172 -27.98 6.79 -21.98
CA GLN A 172 -28.31 8.15 -21.59
C GLN A 172 -27.01 8.95 -21.56
N PHE A 173 -26.98 10.03 -22.35
CA PHE A 173 -25.84 10.94 -22.51
C PHE A 173 -25.64 11.80 -21.27
#